data_AF-A0A125GBS4-F1
#
_entry.id   AF-A0A125GBS4-F1
#
_cell.length_a   1.000
_cell.length_b   1.000
_cell.length_c   1.000
_cell.angle_alpha   90.00
_cell.angle_beta   90.00
_cell.angle_gamma   90.00
#
_symmetry.space_group_name_H-M   'P 1'
#
loop_
_entity.id
_entity.type
_entity.pdbx_description
1 polymer ?
#
loop_
_entity_poly.entity_id
_entity_poly.type
_entity_poly.pdbx_seq_one_letter_code
_entity_poly.pdbx_strand_id
1 'polypeptide(L)'
;MGMSEGSFSSQYSSSRVILHLARQGIELFLKGAIGAVSEHDSVPMTHDLNRLFMEYRRLYPELRFSFEVPSRFSVSPNFDLFPDDQKKFHSTLDQRHRYPSDRNGNTFATKEVFDPIATLKELEELDRELKILEWARIRPYLRGESEIE
;
A
#
# COMPACT_ATOMS: atom_id res chain seq x y z
N MET A 1 -26.00 -9.80 -36.03
CA MET A 1 -25.85 -8.40 -36.48
C MET A 1 -26.49 -7.55 -35.40
N GLY A 2 -25.82 -6.74 -34.58
CA GLY A 2 -24.42 -6.39 -34.43
C GLY A 2 -24.18 -5.91 -32.98
N MET A 3 -22.90 -5.68 -32.68
CA MET A 3 -22.29 -5.37 -31.39
C MET A 3 -22.74 -4.05 -30.74
N SER A 4 -22.95 -4.09 -29.42
CA SER A 4 -22.56 -3.13 -28.37
C SER A 4 -22.41 -1.63 -28.71
N GLU A 5 -23.27 -0.79 -28.14
CA GLU A 5 -22.99 0.64 -27.91
C GLU A 5 -23.52 1.10 -26.55
N GLY A 6 -22.63 1.73 -25.78
CA GLY A 6 -22.83 2.14 -24.39
C GLY A 6 -21.59 1.87 -23.54
N SER A 7 -20.40 2.11 -24.11
CA SER A 7 -19.11 1.81 -23.50
C SER A 7 -18.90 2.62 -22.21
N PHE A 8 -18.67 1.94 -21.11
CA PHE A 8 -18.12 2.51 -19.87
C PHE A 8 -16.68 3.02 -20.12
N SER A 9 -16.52 4.19 -20.73
CA SER A 9 -15.20 4.78 -21.00
C SER A 9 -14.69 5.69 -19.87
N SER A 10 -15.47 5.92 -18.81
CA SER A 10 -15.05 6.70 -17.64
C SER A 10 -14.52 5.87 -16.46
N GLN A 11 -14.42 4.54 -16.61
CA GLN A 11 -14.33 3.62 -15.47
C GLN A 11 -12.91 3.50 -14.85
N TYR A 12 -11.88 4.11 -15.44
CA TYR A 12 -10.48 3.75 -15.15
C TYR A 12 -9.52 4.91 -14.83
N SER A 13 -10.01 6.16 -14.71
CA SER A 13 -9.16 7.27 -14.22
C SER A 13 -9.12 7.30 -12.68
N SER A 14 -10.23 6.95 -12.02
CA SER A 14 -10.36 7.00 -10.56
C SER A 14 -9.80 5.76 -9.84
N SER A 15 -9.74 4.59 -10.49
CA SER A 15 -9.20 3.36 -9.89
C SER A 15 -7.75 3.52 -9.45
N ARG A 16 -6.92 4.11 -10.32
CA ARG A 16 -5.51 4.40 -10.04
C ARG A 16 -5.33 5.34 -8.86
N VAL A 17 -6.20 6.33 -8.73
CA VAL A 17 -6.21 7.25 -7.59
C VAL A 17 -6.53 6.49 -6.30
N ILE A 18 -7.52 5.60 -6.32
CA ILE A 18 -7.87 4.76 -5.16
C ILE A 18 -6.69 3.87 -4.76
N LEU A 19 -6.07 3.18 -5.73
CA LEU A 19 -4.90 2.33 -5.47
C LEU A 19 -3.71 3.15 -4.95
N HIS A 20 -3.51 4.36 -5.48
CA HIS A 20 -2.48 5.28 -4.99
C HIS A 20 -2.69 5.67 -3.53
N LEU A 21 -3.90 6.15 -3.21
CA LEU A 21 -4.24 6.62 -1.88
C LEU A 21 -4.17 5.48 -0.85
N ALA A 22 -4.66 4.30 -1.21
CA ALA A 22 -4.57 3.11 -0.36
C ALA A 22 -3.11 2.75 -0.07
N ARG A 23 -2.27 2.70 -1.11
CA ARG A 23 -0.83 2.42 -0.98
C ARG A 23 -0.13 3.47 -0.12
N GLN A 24 -0.45 4.75 -0.32
CA GLN A 24 0.10 5.85 0.47
C GLN A 24 -0.35 5.79 1.93
N GLY A 25 -1.60 5.39 2.20
CA GLY A 25 -2.10 5.17 3.56
C GLY A 25 -1.31 4.08 4.30
N ILE A 26 -1.06 2.95 3.64
CA ILE A 26 -0.22 1.87 4.17
C ILE A 26 1.21 2.37 4.43
N GLU A 27 1.79 3.11 3.49
CA GLU A 27 3.12 3.70 3.63
C GLU A 27 3.22 4.59 4.88
N LEU A 28 2.24 5.49 5.06
CA LEU A 28 2.19 6.41 6.19
C LEU A 28 2.01 5.68 7.52
N PHE A 29 1.15 4.66 7.56
CA PHE A 29 0.99 3.82 8.74
C PHE A 29 2.32 3.17 9.14
N LEU A 30 3.00 2.51 8.19
CA LEU A 30 4.28 1.84 8.45
C LEU A 30 5.35 2.83 8.93
N LYS A 31 5.47 3.99 8.27
CA LYS A 31 6.39 5.05 8.68
C LYS A 31 6.10 5.57 10.08
N GLY A 32 4.84 5.79 10.40
CA GLY A 32 4.40 6.22 11.74
C GLY A 32 4.76 5.18 12.80
N ALA A 33 4.44 3.91 12.56
CA ALA A 33 4.73 2.82 13.50
C ALA A 33 6.23 2.62 13.72
N ILE A 34 7.05 2.68 12.66
CA ILE A 34 8.52 2.59 12.75
C ILE A 34 9.09 3.80 13.50
N GLY A 35 8.64 5.00 13.16
CA GLY A 35 9.08 6.23 13.80
C GLY A 35 8.80 6.25 15.30
N ALA A 36 7.66 5.71 15.73
CA ALA A 36 7.24 5.70 17.12
C ALA A 36 8.13 4.90 18.08
N VAL A 37 8.95 3.96 17.55
CA VAL A 37 9.89 3.14 18.35
C VAL A 37 11.36 3.45 18.05
N SER A 38 11.63 4.33 17.09
CA SER A 38 13.01 4.63 16.69
C SER A 38 13.57 5.75 17.58
N GLU A 39 14.64 5.48 18.31
CA GLU A 39 15.26 6.37 19.32
C GLU A 39 15.73 7.76 18.78
N HIS A 40 15.69 7.99 17.46
CA HIS A 40 16.24 9.19 16.82
C HIS A 40 15.32 9.83 15.76
N ASP A 41 13.99 9.64 15.84
CA ASP A 41 13.06 10.19 14.83
C ASP A 41 13.41 9.81 13.38
N SER A 42 14.13 8.70 13.19
CA SER A 42 14.59 8.25 11.87
C SER A 42 13.47 7.56 11.12
N VAL A 43 12.41 8.32 10.81
CA VAL A 43 11.33 7.87 9.94
C VAL A 43 11.94 7.52 8.57
N PRO A 44 11.74 6.30 8.06
CA PRO A 44 12.32 5.93 6.77
C PRO A 44 11.83 6.85 5.65
N MET A 45 12.76 7.37 4.84
CA MET A 45 12.45 8.27 3.71
C MET A 45 12.13 7.51 2.41
N THR A 46 12.08 6.19 2.45
CA THR A 46 11.75 5.34 1.29
C THR A 46 10.24 5.28 1.06
N HIS A 47 9.84 5.07 -0.19
CA HIS A 47 8.47 4.72 -0.61
C HIS A 47 8.30 3.22 -0.92
N ASP A 48 9.34 2.45 -0.65
CA ASP A 48 9.35 1.01 -0.86
C ASP A 48 8.60 0.29 0.26
N LEU A 49 7.36 -0.10 -0.01
CA LEU A 49 6.50 -0.82 0.94
C LEU A 49 7.11 -2.13 1.42
N ASN A 50 7.82 -2.88 0.57
CA ASN A 50 8.41 -4.16 0.99
C ASN A 50 9.48 -3.92 2.05
N ARG A 51 10.34 -2.92 1.82
CA ARG A 51 11.35 -2.51 2.80
C ARG A 51 10.73 -1.97 4.09
N LEU A 52 9.68 -1.17 3.99
CA LEU A 52 8.95 -0.66 5.17
C LEU A 52 8.30 -1.78 5.97
N PHE A 53 7.69 -2.76 5.30
CA PHE A 53 7.02 -3.87 5.96
C PHE A 53 8.03 -4.81 6.65
N MET A 54 9.16 -5.10 6.01
CA MET A 54 10.25 -5.86 6.65
C MET A 54 10.75 -5.19 7.93
N GLU A 55 10.96 -3.86 7.88
CA GLU A 55 11.41 -3.11 9.05
C GLU A 55 10.34 -3.06 10.16
N TYR A 56 9.07 -2.86 9.78
CA TYR A 56 7.95 -2.95 10.71
C TYR A 56 7.89 -4.31 11.42
N ARG A 57 8.00 -5.43 10.68
CA ARG A 57 7.99 -6.78 11.26
C ARG A 57 9.22 -7.06 12.12
N ARG A 58 10.36 -6.43 11.84
CA ARG A 58 11.56 -6.50 12.70
C ARG A 58 11.33 -5.82 14.04
N LEU A 59 10.66 -4.68 14.05
CA LEU A 59 10.38 -3.87 15.24
C LEU A 59 9.18 -4.39 16.05
N TYR A 60 8.19 -4.96 15.37
CA TYR A 60 6.97 -5.51 15.97
C TYR A 60 6.84 -7.01 15.62
N PRO A 61 7.72 -7.89 16.14
CA PRO A 61 7.77 -9.29 15.73
C PRO A 61 6.56 -10.12 16.22
N GLU A 62 5.89 -9.67 17.27
CA GLU A 62 4.76 -10.41 17.85
C GLU A 62 3.58 -10.51 16.87
N LEU A 63 2.86 -11.63 16.95
CA LEU A 63 1.71 -11.90 16.07
C LEU A 63 0.56 -10.92 16.29
N ARG A 64 0.43 -10.35 17.50
CA ARG A 64 -0.55 -9.29 17.77
C ARG A 64 -0.31 -8.04 16.94
N PHE A 65 0.90 -7.81 16.44
CA PHE A 65 1.19 -6.70 15.53
C PHE A 65 1.19 -7.10 14.06
N SER A 66 0.71 -8.31 13.73
CA SER A 66 0.64 -8.75 12.34
C SER A 66 -0.63 -8.21 11.68
N PHE A 67 -0.50 -7.82 10.41
CA PHE A 67 -1.62 -7.56 9.49
C PHE A 67 -1.18 -7.95 8.08
N GLU A 68 -2.15 -8.13 7.19
CA GLU A 68 -1.89 -8.44 5.80
C GLU A 68 -2.15 -7.22 4.91
N VAL A 69 -1.26 -6.97 3.96
CA VAL A 69 -1.51 -5.99 2.90
C VAL A 69 -2.17 -6.74 1.75
N PRO A 70 -3.40 -6.39 1.34
CA PRO A 70 -4.05 -7.03 0.20
C PRO A 70 -3.14 -6.99 -1.03
N SER A 71 -3.09 -8.11 -1.76
CA SER A 71 -2.12 -8.31 -2.85
C SER A 71 -2.20 -7.24 -3.95
N ARG A 72 -3.35 -6.60 -4.14
CA ARG A 72 -3.55 -5.48 -5.06
C ARG A 72 -2.82 -4.19 -4.66
N PHE A 73 -2.55 -4.01 -3.37
CA PHE A 73 -1.78 -2.89 -2.84
C PHE A 73 -0.32 -3.26 -2.58
N SER A 74 -0.04 -4.57 -2.55
CA SER A 74 1.29 -5.13 -2.48
C SER A 74 2.00 -5.07 -3.84
N VAL A 75 3.33 -5.02 -3.80
CA VAL A 75 4.15 -5.20 -5.00
C VAL A 75 4.57 -6.66 -5.03
N SER A 76 4.19 -7.39 -6.09
CA SER A 76 4.41 -8.84 -6.19
C SER A 76 5.84 -9.25 -5.79
N PRO A 77 6.01 -10.22 -4.88
CA PRO A 77 7.33 -10.71 -4.47
C PRO A 77 8.08 -11.42 -5.60
N ASN A 78 7.40 -11.83 -6.68
CA ASN A 78 8.05 -12.44 -7.86
C ASN A 78 8.97 -11.48 -8.64
N PHE A 79 8.99 -10.19 -8.28
CA PHE A 79 9.93 -9.22 -8.85
C PHE A 79 11.33 -9.24 -8.19
N ASP A 80 11.52 -9.99 -7.09
CA ASP A 80 12.85 -10.18 -6.47
C ASP A 80 13.80 -11.02 -7.34
N LEU A 81 13.27 -11.70 -8.36
CA LEU A 81 14.06 -12.40 -9.37
C LEU A 81 14.77 -11.43 -10.35
N PHE A 82 14.33 -10.16 -10.41
CA PHE A 82 14.84 -9.14 -11.33
C PHE A 82 15.00 -7.78 -10.62
N PRO A 83 16.02 -7.61 -9.77
CA PRO A 83 16.20 -6.41 -8.93
C PRO A 83 16.40 -5.10 -9.73
N ASP A 84 16.94 -5.17 -10.95
CA ASP A 84 17.06 -3.99 -11.81
C ASP A 84 15.70 -3.56 -12.38
N ASP A 85 14.84 -4.52 -12.73
CA ASP A 85 13.47 -4.27 -13.15
C ASP A 85 12.61 -3.82 -11.96
N GLN A 86 12.90 -4.30 -10.75
CA GLN A 86 12.29 -3.84 -9.50
C GLN A 86 12.57 -2.35 -9.28
N LYS A 87 13.83 -1.91 -9.33
CA LYS A 87 14.16 -0.49 -9.10
C LYS A 87 13.49 0.43 -10.14
N LYS A 88 13.39 -0.03 -11.39
CA LYS A 88 12.74 0.71 -12.50
C LYS A 88 11.21 0.69 -12.40
N PHE A 89 10.63 -0.43 -11.95
CA PHE A 89 9.20 -0.57 -11.70
C PHE A 89 8.77 0.27 -10.48
N HIS A 90 9.47 0.16 -9.36
CA HIS A 90 9.20 0.90 -8.13
C HIS A 90 9.40 2.42 -8.30
N SER A 91 10.43 2.85 -9.05
CA SER A 91 10.65 4.29 -9.33
C SER A 91 9.55 4.91 -10.21
N THR A 92 8.83 4.09 -10.99
CA THR A 92 7.73 4.56 -11.83
C THR A 92 6.35 4.24 -11.28
N LEU A 93 6.23 3.39 -10.25
CA LEU A 93 4.97 2.94 -9.65
C LEU A 93 4.13 4.10 -9.09
N ASP A 94 4.77 5.03 -8.39
CA ASP A 94 4.14 6.27 -7.93
C ASP A 94 3.64 7.13 -9.10
N GLN A 95 4.46 7.25 -10.16
CA GLN A 95 4.12 8.00 -11.36
C GLN A 95 3.01 7.34 -12.18
N ARG A 96 2.95 6.00 -12.22
CA ARG A 96 1.92 5.22 -12.94
C ARG A 96 0.53 5.42 -12.36
N HIS A 97 0.43 5.57 -11.04
CA HIS A 97 -0.84 5.83 -10.40
C HIS A 97 -1.26 7.30 -10.47
N ARG A 98 -0.30 8.22 -10.64
CA ARG A 98 -0.54 9.68 -10.70
C ARG A 98 -0.72 10.25 -12.11
N TYR A 99 -0.08 9.64 -13.10
CA TYR A 99 -0.01 10.16 -14.46
C TYR A 99 -0.35 9.07 -15.49
N PRO A 100 -0.97 9.44 -16.63
CA PRO A 100 -1.27 8.50 -17.70
C PRO A 100 -0.02 8.06 -18.49
N SER A 101 1.05 8.87 -18.45
CA SER A 101 2.30 8.67 -19.16
C SER A 101 3.50 9.08 -18.32
N ASP A 102 4.68 8.53 -18.65
CA ASP A 102 5.94 8.95 -18.05
C ASP A 102 6.35 10.36 -18.53
N ARG A 103 7.45 10.89 -17.99
CA ARG A 103 8.00 12.20 -18.38
C ARG A 103 8.42 12.30 -19.86
N ASN A 104 8.58 11.16 -20.53
CA ASN A 104 8.97 11.06 -21.93
C ASN A 104 7.75 10.84 -22.86
N GLY A 105 6.53 10.85 -22.32
CA GLY A 105 5.30 10.63 -23.08
C GLY A 105 4.95 9.15 -23.32
N ASN A 106 5.71 8.20 -22.76
CA ASN A 106 5.38 6.78 -22.90
C ASN A 106 4.19 6.45 -22.01
N THR A 107 3.16 5.83 -22.59
CA THR A 107 1.96 5.45 -21.84
C THR A 107 2.28 4.33 -20.85
N PHE A 108 1.79 4.47 -19.62
CA PHE A 108 1.82 3.40 -18.63
C PHE A 108 0.73 2.34 -18.87
N ALA A 109 0.40 2.06 -20.13
CA ALA A 109 -0.76 1.27 -20.57
C ALA A 109 -0.65 -0.18 -20.09
N THR A 110 -1.05 -0.39 -18.84
CA THR A 110 -1.30 -1.70 -18.25
C THR A 110 -2.81 -1.81 -18.11
N LYS A 111 -3.35 -2.94 -18.55
CA LYS A 111 -4.78 -3.24 -18.43
C LYS A 111 -5.07 -3.51 -16.96
N GLU A 112 -5.50 -2.47 -16.26
CA GLU A 112 -5.84 -2.55 -14.84
C GLU A 112 -7.21 -3.23 -14.72
N VAL A 113 -7.22 -4.39 -14.07
CA VAL A 113 -8.46 -5.09 -13.71
C VAL A 113 -8.84 -4.60 -12.32
N PHE A 114 -9.83 -3.69 -12.25
CA PHE A 114 -10.29 -3.10 -11.01
C PHE A 114 -11.77 -3.44 -10.77
N ASP A 115 -12.03 -4.24 -9.74
CA ASP A 115 -13.38 -4.48 -9.23
C ASP A 115 -13.63 -3.54 -8.04
N PRO A 116 -14.52 -2.55 -8.16
CA PRO A 116 -14.78 -1.58 -7.09
C PRO A 116 -15.40 -2.21 -5.85
N ILE A 117 -16.22 -3.26 -5.99
CA ILE A 117 -16.91 -3.90 -4.86
C ILE A 117 -15.89 -4.71 -4.05
N ALA A 118 -15.07 -5.51 -4.74
CA ALA A 118 -14.00 -6.26 -4.10
C ALA A 118 -12.98 -5.31 -3.44
N THR A 119 -12.58 -4.25 -4.14
CA THR A 119 -11.60 -3.28 -3.61
C THR A 119 -12.14 -2.55 -2.38
N LEU A 120 -13.41 -2.14 -2.38
CA LEU A 120 -14.01 -1.49 -1.22
C LEU A 120 -13.97 -2.40 0.01
N LYS A 121 -14.35 -3.67 -0.14
CA LYS A 121 -14.32 -4.64 0.95
C LYS A 121 -12.92 -4.82 1.52
N GLU A 122 -11.91 -4.93 0.65
CA GLU A 122 -10.50 -5.04 1.08
C GLU A 122 -10.02 -3.78 1.82
N LEU A 123 -10.46 -2.58 1.41
CA LEU A 123 -10.13 -1.33 2.09
C LEU A 123 -10.79 -1.21 3.46
N GLU A 124 -12.05 -1.60 3.59
CA GLU A 124 -12.78 -1.59 4.86
C GLU A 124 -12.15 -2.56 5.87
N GLU A 125 -11.71 -3.72 5.41
CA GLU A 125 -11.00 -4.70 6.23
C GLU A 125 -9.64 -4.17 6.69
N LEU A 126 -8.86 -3.61 5.77
CA LEU A 126 -7.56 -3.00 6.09
C LEU A 126 -7.69 -1.82 7.06
N ASP A 127 -8.66 -0.92 6.85
CA ASP A 127 -8.92 0.22 7.73
C ASP A 127 -9.26 -0.25 9.16
N ARG A 128 -10.11 -1.26 9.29
CA ARG A 128 -10.46 -1.86 10.59
C ARG A 128 -9.23 -2.43 11.28
N GLU A 129 -8.42 -3.22 10.59
CA GLU A 129 -7.21 -3.84 11.16
C GLU A 129 -6.18 -2.81 11.61
N LEU A 130 -5.89 -1.81 10.76
CA LEU A 130 -4.89 -0.78 11.06
C LEU A 130 -5.32 0.10 12.25
N LYS A 131 -6.61 0.39 12.39
CA LYS A 131 -7.15 1.12 13.55
C LYS A 131 -7.01 0.32 14.84
N ILE A 132 -7.32 -0.97 14.82
CA ILE A 132 -7.13 -1.87 15.98
C ILE A 132 -5.65 -1.90 16.34
N LEU A 133 -4.77 -2.10 15.36
CA LEU A 133 -3.33 -2.11 15.58
C LEU A 133 -2.84 -0.80 16.19
N GLU A 134 -3.22 0.34 15.63
CA GLU A 134 -2.79 1.64 16.13
C GLU A 134 -3.27 1.89 17.57
N TRP A 135 -4.58 1.78 17.80
CA TRP A 135 -5.22 2.27 19.02
C TRP A 135 -5.25 1.27 20.17
N ALA A 136 -5.44 -0.02 19.87
CA ALA A 136 -5.56 -1.04 20.91
C ALA A 136 -4.23 -1.73 21.23
N ARG A 137 -3.26 -1.70 20.30
CA ARG A 137 -2.02 -2.48 20.44
C ARG A 137 -0.77 -1.59 20.50
N ILE A 138 -0.47 -0.85 19.43
CA ILE A 138 0.76 -0.06 19.31
C ILE A 138 0.78 1.09 20.33
N ARG A 139 -0.25 1.95 20.37
CA ARG A 139 -0.26 3.09 21.30
C ARG A 139 -0.21 2.66 22.78
N PRO A 140 -0.99 1.67 23.25
CA PRO A 140 -0.88 1.16 24.61
C PRO A 140 0.50 0.55 24.91
N TYR A 141 1.04 -0.25 23.98
CA TYR A 141 2.39 -0.82 24.08
C TYR A 141 3.46 0.28 24.29
N LEU A 142 3.40 1.35 23.50
CA LEU A 142 4.33 2.48 23.61
C LEU A 142 4.19 3.25 24.93
N ARG A 143 3.01 3.24 25.55
CA ARG A 143 2.76 3.90 26.84
C ARG A 143 3.06 3.01 28.04
N GLY A 144 3.37 1.74 27.82
CA GLY A 144 3.50 0.74 28.90
C GLY A 144 2.16 0.41 29.56
N GLU A 145 1.05 0.65 28.89
CA GLU A 145 -0.30 0.34 29.37
C GLU A 145 -0.63 -1.13 29.11
N SER A 146 -1.42 -1.75 29.99
CA SER A 146 -1.98 -3.08 29.73
C SER A 146 -3.04 -2.99 28.64
N GLU A 147 -3.01 -3.92 27.67
CA GLU A 147 -3.92 -3.90 26.52
C GLU A 147 -5.39 -4.05 26.95
N ILE A 148 -6.29 -3.40 26.22
CA ILE A 148 -7.74 -3.62 26.34
C ILE A 148 -8.06 -4.83 25.45
N GLU A 149 -8.48 -5.95 26.06
CA GLU A 149 -8.96 -7.17 25.37
C GLU A 149 -10.18 -6.90 24.48
#